data_AF-A0A846YTH2-F1
#
_entry.id   AF-A0A846YTH2-F1
#
_cell.length_a   1.000
_cell.length_b   1.000
_cell.length_c   1.000
_cell.angle_alpha   90.00
_cell.angle_beta   90.00
_cell.angle_gamma   90.00
#
_symmetry.space_group_name_H-M   'P 1'
#
loop_
_entity.id
_entity.type
_entity.pdbx_description
1 polymer ?
#
loop_
_entity_poly.entity_id
_entity_poly.type
_entity_poly.pdbx_seq_one_letter_code
_entity_poly.pdbx_strand_id
1 'polypeptide(L)' 'MARIDNGAWLAYPNVGDQPGAGGDAFEVRYFGNDDLSELRALRYSNDNPGFRALYMAPGESILEAEENSD' A
#
# COMPACT_ATOMS: atom_id res chain seq x y z
N MET A 1 -0.57 15.97 19.10
CA MET A 1 0.20 15.87 17.84
C MET A 1 0.35 14.39 17.58
N ALA A 2 -0.38 13.83 16.61
CA ALA A 2 -0.19 12.44 16.23
C ALA A 2 1.28 12.26 15.85
N ARG A 3 1.94 11.24 16.40
CA ARG A 3 3.28 10.86 15.94
C ARG A 3 3.11 10.59 14.45
N ILE A 4 3.67 11.45 13.61
CA ILE A 4 3.94 11.07 12.23
C ILE A 4 5.04 10.03 12.38
N ASP A 5 4.65 8.77 12.52
CA ASP A 5 5.59 7.67 12.44
C ASP A 5 6.27 7.76 11.06
N ASN A 6 7.52 7.34 10.93
CA ASN A 6 8.25 7.54 9.67
C ASN A 6 7.75 6.63 8.53
N GLY A 7 6.70 5.83 8.75
CA GLY A 7 6.11 4.95 7.75
C GLY A 7 5.29 5.73 6.71
N ALA A 8 4.60 5.01 5.83
CA ALA A 8 3.74 5.62 4.82
C ALA A 8 2.64 4.69 4.34
N TRP A 9 1.52 5.30 3.95
CA TRP A 9 0.46 4.66 3.21
C TRP A 9 0.83 4.55 1.73
N LEU A 10 0.60 3.35 1.20
CA LEU A 10 0.79 3.01 -0.20
C LEU A 10 -0.38 2.17 -0.70
N ALA A 11 -0.56 2.12 -2.02
CA ALA A 11 -1.37 1.11 -2.66
C ALA A 11 -0.49 0.25 -3.57
N TYR A 12 -0.58 -1.07 -3.39
CA TYR A 12 0.17 -2.06 -4.15
C TYR A 12 -0.82 -3.05 -4.79
N PRO A 13 -0.47 -3.63 -5.95
CA PRO A 13 -1.32 -4.61 -6.60
C PRO A 13 -1.32 -5.95 -5.86
N ASN A 14 -2.49 -6.59 -5.80
CA ASN A 14 -2.67 -7.90 -5.19
C ASN A 14 -2.04 -8.98 -6.08
N VAL A 15 -1.07 -9.72 -5.55
CA VAL A 15 -0.36 -10.78 -6.29
C VAL A 15 -1.34 -11.92 -6.59
N GLY A 16 -1.49 -12.26 -7.88
CA GLY A 16 -2.30 -13.40 -8.33
C GLY A 16 -3.69 -13.06 -8.89
N ASP A 17 -4.19 -11.84 -8.71
CA ASP A 17 -5.53 -11.42 -9.20
C ASP A 17 -5.51 -10.81 -10.62
N GLN A 18 -4.34 -10.66 -11.25
CA GLN A 18 -4.22 -10.15 -12.62
C GLN A 18 -3.67 -11.22 -13.59
N PRO A 19 -4.48 -11.75 -14.52
CA PRO A 19 -4.01 -12.67 -15.55
C PRO A 19 -3.00 -11.97 -16.47
N GLY A 20 -1.77 -12.52 -16.56
CA GLY A 20 -0.72 -12.00 -17.44
C GLY A 20 0.27 -11.01 -16.81
N ALA A 21 0.14 -10.71 -15.51
CA ALA A 21 1.10 -9.90 -14.77
C ALA A 21 2.32 -10.73 -14.36
N GLY A 22 3.19 -11.03 -15.32
CA GLY A 22 4.51 -11.59 -15.04
C GLY A 22 5.35 -10.63 -14.21
N GLY A 23 5.59 -10.99 -12.95
CA GLY A 23 6.74 -10.72 -12.06
C GLY A 23 7.48 -9.39 -11.98
N ASP A 24 7.45 -8.47 -12.94
CA ASP A 24 8.63 -7.60 -13.15
C ASP A 24 8.47 -6.11 -12.86
N ALA A 25 7.28 -5.56 -12.63
CA ALA A 25 7.15 -4.19 -12.12
C ALA A 25 5.73 -3.91 -11.65
N PHE A 26 5.45 -4.16 -10.38
CA PHE A 26 4.24 -3.66 -9.75
C PHE A 26 4.40 -2.17 -9.45
N GLU A 27 3.62 -1.30 -10.12
CA GLU A 27 3.60 0.14 -9.81
C GLU A 27 2.98 0.33 -8.43
N VAL A 28 3.83 0.50 -7.41
CA VAL A 28 3.40 0.89 -6.06
C VAL A 28 3.10 2.38 -6.06
N ARG A 29 1.90 2.76 -5.62
CA ARG A 29 1.51 4.16 -5.49
C ARG A 29 1.68 4.64 -4.07
N TYR A 30 2.54 5.62 -3.87
CA TYR A 30 2.86 6.21 -2.57
C TYR A 30 1.91 7.38 -2.25
N PHE A 31 1.35 7.42 -1.03
CA PHE A 31 0.44 8.46 -0.57
C PHE A 31 0.96 9.26 0.63
N GLY A 32 2.10 8.88 1.22
CA GLY A 32 2.71 9.57 2.35
C GLY A 32 2.17 9.13 3.71
N ASN A 33 2.42 9.95 4.74
CA ASN A 33 1.91 9.73 6.09
C ASN A 33 1.30 10.98 6.70
N ASP A 34 0.55 11.72 5.89
CA ASP A 34 -0.28 12.82 6.34
C ASP A 34 -1.67 12.30 6.80
N ASP A 35 -2.45 13.16 7.46
CA ASP A 35 -3.78 12.82 8.01
C ASP A 35 -4.77 12.30 6.95
N LEU A 36 -4.49 12.49 5.66
CA LEU A 36 -5.33 12.05 4.54
C LEU A 36 -4.70 10.91 3.73
N SER A 37 -3.47 10.50 4.02
CA SER A 37 -2.75 9.50 3.24
C SER A 37 -3.44 8.14 3.26
N GLU A 38 -3.94 7.70 4.41
CA GLU A 38 -4.75 6.47 4.54
C GLU A 38 -5.99 6.53 3.64
N LEU A 39 -6.78 7.60 3.78
CA LEU A 39 -8.00 7.78 3.02
C LEU A 39 -7.74 7.85 1.51
N ARG A 40 -6.63 8.46 1.09
CA ARG A 40 -6.23 8.51 -0.33
C ARG A 40 -5.84 7.13 -0.84
N ALA A 41 -5.08 6.36 -0.06
CA ALA A 41 -4.70 4.99 -0.42
C ALA A 41 -5.93 4.07 -0.54
N LEU A 42 -6.84 4.13 0.44
CA LEU A 42 -8.09 3.36 0.44
C LEU A 42 -9.02 3.73 -0.72
N ARG A 43 -9.15 5.03 -1.05
CA ARG A 43 -9.92 5.47 -2.21
C ARG A 43 -9.31 4.94 -3.50
N TYR A 44 -7.99 5.03 -3.63
CA TYR A 44 -7.30 4.50 -4.81
C TYR A 44 -7.50 3.00 -4.98
N SER A 45 -7.39 2.20 -3.90
CA SER A 45 -7.64 0.75 -3.99
C SER A 45 -9.08 0.42 -4.34
N ASN A 46 -10.05 1.20 -3.85
CA ASN A 46 -11.46 1.01 -4.20
C ASN A 46 -11.76 1.37 -5.66
N ASP A 47 -11.11 2.40 -6.20
CA ASP A 47 -11.28 2.85 -7.58
C ASP A 47 -10.50 1.99 -8.59
N ASN A 48 -9.49 1.22 -8.13
CA ASN A 48 -8.60 0.41 -8.97
C ASN A 48 -8.63 -1.05 -8.52
N PRO A 49 -9.54 -1.88 -9.09
CA PRO A 49 -9.61 -3.29 -8.78
C PRO A 49 -8.26 -4.00 -8.93
N GLY A 50 -7.90 -4.82 -7.94
CA GLY A 50 -6.61 -5.48 -7.88
C GLY A 50 -5.52 -4.67 -7.19
N PHE A 51 -5.83 -3.52 -6.57
CA PHE A 51 -4.95 -2.83 -5.63
C PHE A 51 -5.45 -2.96 -4.20
N ARG A 52 -4.50 -2.98 -3.26
CA ARG A 52 -4.73 -2.96 -1.81
C ARG A 52 -3.99 -1.80 -1.18
N ALA A 53 -4.62 -1.12 -0.23
CA ALA A 53 -3.98 -0.10 0.59
C ALA A 53 -3.26 -0.77 1.76
N LEU A 54 -2.07 -0.28 2.09
CA LEU A 54 -1.22 -0.80 3.16
C LEU A 54 -0.45 0.34 3.81
N TYR A 55 -0.26 0.26 5.13
CA TYR A 55 0.69 1.09 5.84
C TYR A 55 2.00 0.32 6.00
N MET A 56 3.13 0.95 5.64
CA MET A 56 4.44 0.32 5.70
C MET A 56 5.39 1.18 6.54
N ALA A 57 6.00 0.58 7.56
CA ALA A 57 7.00 1.24 8.40
C ALA A 57 8.35 1.41 7.64
N PRO A 58 9.25 2.31 8.11
CA PRO A 58 10.55 2.48 7.49
C PRO A 58 11.38 1.20 7.54
N GLY A 59 11.88 0.77 6.38
CA GLY A 59 12.70 -0.44 6.27
C GLY A 59 11.91 -1.74 6.31
N GLU A 60 10.59 -1.67 6.47
CA GLU A 60 9.67 -2.81 6.33
C GLU A 60 9.42 -3.10 4.85
N SER A 61 9.34 -4.37 4.49
CA SER A 61 8.88 -4.82 3.17
C SER A 61 7.35 -4.89 3.10
N ILE A 62 6.78 -4.87 1.89
CA ILE A 62 5.33 -5.03 1.70
C ILE A 62 4.83 -6.34 2.35
N LEU A 63 5.61 -7.42 2.24
CA LEU A 63 5.25 -8.72 2.82
C LEU A 63 5.17 -8.67 4.35
N GLU A 64 6.18 -8.07 5.00
CA GLU A 64 6.19 -7.90 6.46
C GLU A 64 5.03 -7.00 6.94
N ALA A 65 4.75 -5.93 6.19
CA ALA A 65 3.65 -5.02 6.50
C ALA A 65 2.27 -5.71 6.34
N GLU A 66 2.09 -6.60 5.36
CA GLU A 66 0.89 -7.42 5.22
C GLU A 66 0.71 -8.37 6.41
N GLU A 67 1.76 -9.08 6.81
CA GLU A 67 1.72 -10.00 7.96
C GLU A 67 1.39 -9.29 9.28
N ASN A 68 1.76 -8.01 9.41
CA ASN A 68 1.48 -7.19 10.60
C ASN A 68 0.09 -6.51 10.60
N SER A 69 -0.61 -6.52 9.46
CA SER A 69 -1.91 -5.83 9.29
C SER A 69 -3.13 -6.74 9.56
N ASP A 70 -2.93 -8.04 9.69
CA ASP A 70 -3.93 -9.07 10.05
C ASP A 70 -4.01 -9.29 11.58
#